data_AF-A0A321LXZ6-F1
#
_entry.id   AF-A0A321LXZ6-F1
#
_cell.length_a   1.000
_cell.length_b   1.000
_cell.length_c   1.000
_cell.angle_alpha   90.00
_cell.angle_beta   90.00
_cell.angle_gamma   90.00
#
_symmetry.space_group_name_H-M   'P 1'
#
loop_
_entity.id
_entity.type
_entity.pdbx_description
1 polymer ?
#
loop_
_entity_poly.entity_id
_entity_poly.type
_entity_poly.pdbx_seq_one_letter_code
_entity_poly.pdbx_strand_id
1 'polypeptide(L)'
;MKAKSFLLLSLFTFISIAVQAQMPPPPASPYRTYVSVNGNDSNASSGCQQIAPCRNFNIALGVTASHGELVALDSGNYMPFNITQSVTIKAAPGADVTILSSGFGDAIAINAGSSDSIVLHGLTINGSATSGWTGIHFWTGGALLVENCVLSDLTNGIRVDGPGKIIVTDTLIRDNQMGVAMQTSSGQIHATFDRVHIKNNQFTGIGVWNNTQAVISNSLITDNFQNGIEVSAGSPGNAVANIEGCIIKNNNNGIVSYGGSLARVSHSTITDNMQGIPSFGGQVLSFGNNRLVGNVTDGFFTGMVPLQ
;
A
#
# COMPACT_ATOMS: atom_id res chain seq x y z
N MET A 1 66.74 -42.63 66.32
CA MET A 1 67.75 -41.64 65.88
C MET A 1 67.45 -41.30 64.42
N LYS A 2 67.19 -40.02 64.14
CA LYS A 2 66.97 -39.35 62.83
C LYS A 2 65.68 -39.66 62.03
N ALA A 3 64.80 -38.66 62.01
CA ALA A 3 63.67 -38.53 61.10
C ALA A 3 64.13 -38.13 59.69
N LYS A 4 63.42 -38.61 58.66
CA LYS A 4 63.38 -37.98 57.32
C LYS A 4 61.96 -38.10 56.78
N SER A 5 61.41 -36.94 56.41
CA SER A 5 60.08 -36.70 55.84
C SER A 5 60.24 -36.10 54.43
N PHE A 6 59.12 -36.04 53.70
CA PHE A 6 58.85 -35.40 52.40
C PHE A 6 59.28 -36.18 51.15
N LEU A 7 58.51 -36.27 50.06
CA LEU A 7 57.10 -35.99 49.72
C LEU A 7 56.99 -36.48 48.26
N LEU A 8 56.10 -37.43 47.91
CA LEU A 8 55.82 -37.76 46.50
C LEU A 8 54.55 -37.03 46.09
N LEU A 9 54.69 -36.02 45.23
CA LEU A 9 53.59 -35.25 44.65
C LEU A 9 53.15 -35.94 43.34
N SER A 10 52.00 -36.62 43.35
CA SER A 10 51.39 -37.22 42.15
C SER A 10 50.64 -36.15 41.35
N LEU A 11 51.09 -35.87 40.12
CA LEU A 11 50.47 -34.93 39.20
C LEU A 11 49.27 -35.60 38.49
N PHE A 12 48.04 -35.24 38.87
CA PHE A 12 46.83 -35.60 38.12
C PHE A 12 46.49 -34.50 37.11
N THR A 13 46.69 -34.76 35.82
CA THR A 13 46.22 -33.89 34.73
C THR A 13 44.73 -34.11 34.49
N PHE A 14 43.90 -33.15 34.91
CA PHE A 14 42.49 -33.09 34.52
C PHE A 14 42.37 -32.60 33.07
N ILE A 15 41.95 -33.48 32.16
CA ILE A 15 41.50 -33.09 30.81
C ILE A 15 40.05 -32.61 30.94
N SER A 16 39.85 -31.30 30.99
CA SER A 16 38.52 -30.69 30.89
C SER A 16 38.04 -30.79 29.44
N ILE A 17 37.10 -31.68 29.16
CA ILE A 17 36.36 -31.72 27.91
C ILE A 17 35.37 -30.55 27.93
N ALA A 18 35.66 -29.50 27.16
CA ALA A 18 34.71 -28.43 26.90
C ALA A 18 33.63 -28.98 25.95
N VAL A 19 32.47 -29.35 26.51
CA VAL A 19 31.27 -29.61 25.71
C VAL A 19 30.82 -28.26 25.14
N GLN A 20 31.17 -27.97 23.89
CA GLN A 20 30.57 -26.85 23.15
C GLN A 20 29.09 -27.17 22.98
N ALA A 21 28.24 -26.50 23.76
CA ALA A 21 26.81 -26.48 23.51
C ALA A 21 26.59 -25.83 22.15
N GLN A 22 26.45 -26.65 21.11
CA GLN A 22 26.09 -26.18 19.78
C GLN A 22 24.66 -25.65 19.90
N MET A 23 24.51 -24.33 19.93
CA MET A 23 23.20 -23.70 19.87
C MET A 23 22.50 -24.26 18.63
N PRO A 24 21.30 -24.84 18.74
CA PRO A 24 20.55 -25.23 17.55
C PRO A 24 20.46 -24.01 16.64
N PRO A 25 20.64 -24.17 15.31
CA PRO A 25 20.45 -23.06 14.39
C PRO A 25 19.10 -22.41 14.69
N PRO A 26 19.00 -21.06 14.66
CA PRO A 26 17.73 -20.40 14.88
C PRO A 26 16.70 -21.06 13.96
N PRO A 27 15.49 -21.38 14.47
CA PRO A 27 14.46 -21.98 13.64
C PRO A 27 14.29 -21.07 12.42
N ALA A 28 14.43 -21.65 11.23
CA ALA A 28 14.24 -20.90 9.99
C ALA A 28 12.83 -20.29 10.03
N SER A 29 12.73 -18.98 9.85
CA SER A 29 11.44 -18.30 9.83
C SER A 29 10.52 -19.02 8.83
N PRO A 30 9.30 -19.42 9.22
CA PRO A 30 8.37 -20.04 8.30
C PRO A 30 8.12 -19.15 7.08
N TYR A 31 8.14 -19.77 5.90
CA TYR A 31 7.76 -19.08 4.67
C TYR A 31 6.28 -18.69 4.69
N ARG A 32 5.43 -19.51 5.31
CA ARG A 32 4.00 -19.24 5.44
C ARG A 32 3.56 -19.21 6.89
N THR A 33 2.94 -18.12 7.30
CA THR A 33 2.35 -17.91 8.63
C THR A 33 0.87 -17.60 8.52
N TYR A 34 0.16 -17.70 9.64
CA TYR A 34 -1.29 -17.56 9.68
C TYR A 34 -1.75 -16.70 10.85
N VAL A 35 -2.76 -15.88 10.59
CA VAL A 35 -3.54 -15.19 11.62
C VAL A 35 -5.00 -15.60 11.59
N SER A 36 -5.65 -15.55 12.74
CA SER A 36 -7.04 -15.95 12.92
C SER A 36 -7.65 -15.13 14.04
N VAL A 37 -8.95 -14.83 13.96
CA VAL A 37 -9.67 -14.19 15.06
C VAL A 37 -9.70 -15.06 16.31
N ASN A 38 -9.56 -16.39 16.21
CA ASN A 38 -9.45 -17.27 17.38
C ASN A 38 -8.01 -17.68 17.68
N GLY A 39 -7.03 -17.03 17.02
CA GLY A 39 -5.61 -17.30 17.21
C GLY A 39 -5.08 -16.90 18.58
N ASN A 40 -3.83 -17.29 18.85
CA ASN A 40 -3.10 -16.98 20.08
C ASN A 40 -1.66 -16.58 19.73
N ASP A 41 -1.23 -15.40 20.17
CA ASP A 41 0.12 -14.87 19.88
C ASP A 41 1.25 -15.70 20.51
N SER A 42 0.95 -16.52 21.53
CA SER A 42 1.93 -17.49 22.08
C SER A 42 2.37 -18.52 21.04
N ASN A 43 1.57 -18.72 19.98
CA ASN A 43 1.89 -19.62 18.88
C ASN A 43 3.07 -19.12 18.01
N ALA A 44 3.52 -17.87 18.20
CA ALA A 44 4.73 -17.34 17.56
C ALA A 44 5.96 -18.21 17.82
N SER A 45 6.05 -18.83 19.01
CA SER A 45 7.11 -19.78 19.36
C SER A 45 7.18 -21.00 18.44
N SER A 46 6.06 -21.33 17.78
CA SER A 46 5.92 -22.41 16.79
C SER A 46 5.79 -21.90 15.35
N GLY A 47 5.95 -20.58 15.13
CA GLY A 47 5.89 -19.97 13.80
C GLY A 47 4.48 -19.67 13.28
N CYS A 48 3.47 -19.49 14.15
CA CYS A 48 2.10 -19.15 13.76
C CYS A 48 1.55 -20.09 12.66
N GLN A 49 1.63 -21.40 12.88
CA GLN A 49 1.23 -22.43 11.91
C GLN A 49 -0.29 -22.43 11.67
N GLN A 50 -0.77 -23.07 10.60
CA GLN A 50 -2.19 -23.06 10.25
C GLN A 50 -3.10 -23.62 11.34
N ILE A 51 -2.66 -24.67 12.04
CA ILE A 51 -3.38 -25.31 13.16
C ILE A 51 -3.21 -24.55 14.48
N ALA A 52 -2.27 -23.61 14.54
CA ALA A 52 -1.94 -22.79 15.70
C ALA A 52 -1.63 -21.35 15.23
N PRO A 53 -2.63 -20.63 14.66
CA PRO A 53 -2.40 -19.30 14.12
C PRO A 53 -2.20 -18.27 15.23
N CYS A 54 -1.53 -17.18 14.90
CA CYS A 54 -1.39 -16.03 15.80
C CYS A 54 -2.67 -15.15 15.75
N ARG A 55 -2.89 -14.31 16.77
CA ARG A 55 -4.05 -13.40 16.77
C ARG A 55 -3.73 -12.10 16.03
N ASN A 56 -2.52 -11.57 16.24
CA ASN A 56 -2.11 -10.27 15.75
C ASN A 56 -1.15 -10.37 14.56
N PHE A 57 -1.40 -9.56 13.52
CA PHE A 57 -0.54 -9.47 12.33
C PHE A 57 0.90 -9.09 12.69
N ASN A 58 1.13 -8.13 13.60
CA ASN A 58 2.48 -7.74 14.00
C ASN A 58 3.28 -8.90 14.60
N ILE A 59 2.63 -9.79 15.36
CA ILE A 59 3.27 -10.97 15.95
C ILE A 59 3.60 -11.99 14.87
N ALA A 60 2.67 -12.29 13.97
CA ALA A 60 2.90 -13.20 12.86
C ALA A 60 3.98 -12.67 11.89
N LEU A 61 3.99 -11.38 11.58
CA LEU A 61 5.01 -10.74 10.74
C LEU A 61 6.40 -10.89 11.35
N GLY A 62 6.54 -10.73 12.67
CA GLY A 62 7.82 -10.88 13.38
C GLY A 62 8.44 -12.27 13.27
N VAL A 63 7.66 -13.31 12.91
CA VAL A 63 8.16 -14.67 12.67
C VAL A 63 8.05 -15.11 11.21
N THR A 64 7.46 -14.31 10.33
CA THR A 64 7.37 -14.63 8.89
C THR A 64 8.70 -14.35 8.23
N ALA A 65 9.18 -15.25 7.36
CA ALA A 65 10.37 -15.00 6.57
C ALA A 65 10.16 -13.78 5.64
N SER A 66 11.22 -13.02 5.37
CA SER A 66 11.20 -12.05 4.26
C SER A 66 10.91 -12.77 2.95
N HIS A 67 10.14 -12.15 2.06
CA HIS A 67 9.55 -12.71 0.85
C HIS A 67 8.54 -13.85 1.11
N GLY A 68 8.13 -14.04 2.36
CA GLY A 68 7.13 -15.02 2.77
C GLY A 68 5.69 -14.57 2.54
N GLU A 69 4.77 -15.39 3.03
CA GLU A 69 3.32 -15.20 2.92
C GLU A 69 2.65 -15.30 4.30
N LEU A 70 1.75 -14.37 4.59
CA LEU A 70 0.94 -14.35 5.81
C LEU A 70 -0.53 -14.36 5.42
N VAL A 71 -1.27 -15.36 5.90
CA VAL A 71 -2.67 -15.59 5.53
C VAL A 71 -3.59 -15.35 6.72
N ALA A 72 -4.59 -14.50 6.54
CA ALA A 72 -5.68 -14.36 7.50
C ALA A 72 -6.78 -15.38 7.20
N LEU A 73 -6.99 -16.32 8.12
CA LEU A 73 -7.83 -17.50 7.91
C LEU A 73 -9.33 -17.22 8.06
N ASP A 74 -9.70 -16.40 9.03
CA ASP A 74 -11.09 -16.23 9.44
C ASP A 74 -11.61 -14.83 9.10
N SER A 75 -12.89 -14.76 8.72
CA SER A 75 -13.62 -13.49 8.63
C SER A 75 -13.67 -12.81 10.00
N GLY A 76 -13.52 -11.49 9.99
CA GLY A 76 -13.68 -10.66 11.17
C GLY A 76 -12.71 -9.49 11.23
N ASN A 77 -12.66 -8.89 12.41
CA ASN A 77 -11.90 -7.66 12.64
C ASN A 77 -10.51 -7.96 13.19
N TYR A 78 -9.52 -7.36 12.56
CA TYR A 78 -8.12 -7.42 12.92
C TYR A 78 -7.58 -6.02 13.19
N MET A 79 -6.57 -5.97 14.05
CA MET A 79 -5.92 -4.73 14.45
C MET A 79 -4.96 -4.22 13.37
N PRO A 80 -4.71 -2.90 13.34
CA PRO A 80 -3.67 -2.30 12.51
C PRO A 80 -2.28 -2.93 12.70
N PHE A 81 -1.46 -2.87 11.66
CA PHE A 81 -0.11 -3.47 11.69
C PHE A 81 0.89 -2.75 10.79
N ASN A 82 2.18 -3.07 11.02
CA ASN A 82 3.30 -2.48 10.30
C ASN A 82 4.03 -3.53 9.48
N ILE A 83 4.44 -3.17 8.27
CA ILE A 83 5.22 -4.02 7.36
C ILE A 83 6.60 -3.41 7.18
N THR A 84 7.65 -4.17 7.53
CA THR A 84 9.05 -3.73 7.44
C THR A 84 9.91 -4.64 6.57
N GLN A 85 9.28 -5.56 5.82
CA GLN A 85 9.94 -6.57 5.01
C GLN A 85 9.10 -6.89 3.77
N SER A 86 9.72 -7.50 2.76
CA SER A 86 8.97 -8.07 1.65
C SER A 86 8.05 -9.19 2.16
N VAL A 87 6.76 -9.12 1.84
CA VAL A 87 5.76 -10.10 2.31
C VAL A 87 4.49 -10.01 1.46
N THR A 88 3.83 -11.15 1.25
CA THR A 88 2.44 -11.21 0.75
C THR A 88 1.49 -11.38 1.92
N ILE A 89 0.52 -10.49 2.06
CA ILE A 89 -0.53 -10.58 3.07
C ILE A 89 -1.87 -10.73 2.36
N LYS A 90 -2.61 -11.79 2.68
CA LYS A 90 -3.87 -12.08 2.00
C LYS A 90 -4.95 -12.62 2.92
N ALA A 91 -6.19 -12.33 2.58
CA ALA A 91 -7.33 -13.07 3.12
C ALA A 91 -7.37 -14.49 2.52
N ALA A 92 -7.76 -15.47 3.34
CA ALA A 92 -8.10 -16.79 2.83
C ALA A 92 -9.33 -16.70 1.89
N PRO A 93 -9.43 -17.57 0.87
CA PRO A 93 -10.59 -17.55 -0.03
C PRO A 93 -11.92 -17.63 0.72
N GLY A 94 -12.80 -16.66 0.50
CA GLY A 94 -14.11 -16.57 1.14
C GLY A 94 -14.10 -15.96 2.55
N ALA A 95 -12.95 -15.54 3.07
CA ALA A 95 -12.86 -14.82 4.34
C ALA A 95 -12.99 -13.31 4.14
N ASP A 96 -13.88 -12.68 4.91
CA ASP A 96 -14.03 -11.23 4.98
C ASP A 96 -13.13 -10.67 6.07
N VAL A 97 -11.89 -10.36 5.69
CA VAL A 97 -10.85 -9.87 6.62
C VAL A 97 -10.88 -8.35 6.64
N THR A 98 -11.28 -7.79 7.78
CA THR A 98 -11.36 -6.33 7.98
C THR A 98 -10.25 -5.84 8.90
N ILE A 99 -9.42 -4.93 8.41
CA ILE A 99 -8.47 -4.16 9.22
C ILE A 99 -9.18 -2.87 9.66
N LEU A 100 -9.38 -2.72 10.96
CA LEU A 100 -10.05 -1.54 11.52
C LEU A 100 -9.03 -0.47 11.92
N SER A 101 -9.11 0.72 11.31
CA SER A 101 -8.23 1.86 11.59
C SER A 101 -8.63 2.67 12.85
N SER A 102 -9.49 2.14 13.72
CA SER A 102 -10.04 2.91 14.84
C SER A 102 -9.01 3.16 15.95
N GLY A 103 -8.60 4.41 16.14
CA GLY A 103 -7.92 4.89 17.36
C GLY A 103 -6.40 4.70 17.46
N PHE A 104 -5.73 4.12 16.45
CA PHE A 104 -4.33 3.67 16.58
C PHE A 104 -3.37 4.13 15.46
N GLY A 105 -3.69 5.18 14.70
CA GLY A 105 -2.89 5.58 13.53
C GLY A 105 -3.25 4.77 12.28
N ASP A 106 -2.39 4.82 11.27
CA ASP A 106 -2.62 4.18 9.96
C ASP A 106 -2.97 2.69 10.09
N ALA A 107 -3.91 2.20 9.29
CA ALA A 107 -4.37 0.81 9.39
C ALA A 107 -3.26 -0.18 8.97
N ILE A 108 -2.56 0.13 7.88
CA ILE A 108 -1.40 -0.61 7.39
C ILE A 108 -0.30 0.40 7.06
N ALA A 109 0.74 0.44 7.89
CA ALA A 109 1.91 1.27 7.66
C ALA A 109 3.06 0.44 7.07
N ILE A 110 3.68 0.94 5.99
CA ILE A 110 4.75 0.24 5.27
C ILE A 110 6.04 1.07 5.38
N ASN A 111 7.00 0.51 6.11
CA ASN A 111 8.33 1.05 6.36
C ASN A 111 9.38 0.00 5.99
N ALA A 112 9.35 -0.45 4.73
CA ALA A 112 10.19 -1.54 4.24
C ALA A 112 11.46 -1.04 3.54
N GLY A 113 12.41 -1.94 3.28
CA GLY A 113 13.61 -1.62 2.51
C GLY A 113 13.29 -1.21 1.08
N SER A 114 14.16 -0.41 0.46
CA SER A 114 13.94 0.12 -0.90
C SER A 114 13.89 -0.95 -2.02
N SER A 115 14.28 -2.19 -1.71
CA SER A 115 14.16 -3.34 -2.60
C SER A 115 12.98 -4.26 -2.27
N ASP A 116 12.26 -4.01 -1.17
CA ASP A 116 11.22 -4.90 -0.69
C ASP A 116 9.92 -4.75 -1.50
N SER A 117 9.27 -5.88 -1.78
CA SER A 117 7.96 -5.92 -2.44
C SER A 117 6.90 -6.42 -1.48
N ILE A 118 5.81 -5.66 -1.38
CA ILE A 118 4.67 -5.93 -0.50
C ILE A 118 3.45 -6.18 -1.38
N VAL A 119 2.71 -7.25 -1.09
CA VAL A 119 1.43 -7.57 -1.75
C VAL A 119 0.34 -7.61 -0.70
N LEU A 120 -0.74 -6.87 -0.92
CA LEU A 120 -1.95 -6.87 -0.11
C LEU A 120 -3.11 -7.36 -0.98
N HIS A 121 -3.73 -8.48 -0.60
CA HIS A 121 -4.74 -9.12 -1.42
C HIS A 121 -6.02 -9.47 -0.64
N GLY A 122 -7.18 -9.06 -1.15
CA GLY A 122 -8.47 -9.48 -0.61
C GLY A 122 -8.80 -8.87 0.76
N LEU A 123 -8.18 -7.75 1.13
CA LEU A 123 -8.37 -7.11 2.44
C LEU A 123 -9.41 -5.99 2.35
N THR A 124 -10.27 -5.93 3.37
CA THR A 124 -11.08 -4.73 3.63
C THR A 124 -10.37 -3.88 4.68
N ILE A 125 -10.20 -2.59 4.41
CA ILE A 125 -9.63 -1.62 5.34
C ILE A 125 -10.71 -0.56 5.60
N ASN A 126 -11.14 -0.44 6.85
CA ASN A 126 -12.25 0.42 7.22
C ASN A 126 -11.88 1.37 8.38
N GLY A 127 -12.24 2.64 8.25
CA GLY A 127 -11.96 3.68 9.24
C GLY A 127 -13.07 3.98 10.25
N SER A 128 -14.14 3.17 10.29
CA SER A 128 -15.22 3.24 11.28
C SER A 128 -15.97 4.59 11.33
N ALA A 129 -16.19 5.23 10.17
CA ALA A 129 -17.06 6.40 9.94
C ALA A 129 -16.68 7.74 10.62
N THR A 130 -15.67 7.80 11.49
CA THR A 130 -15.16 9.06 12.08
C THR A 130 -13.80 9.39 11.49
N SER A 131 -13.76 9.86 10.24
CA SER A 131 -12.54 10.25 9.50
C SER A 131 -11.29 9.52 10.01
N GLY A 132 -11.27 8.19 9.84
CA GLY A 132 -10.23 7.33 10.40
C GLY A 132 -8.84 7.73 9.92
N TRP A 133 -7.79 7.05 10.34
CA TRP A 133 -6.44 7.35 9.83
C TRP A 133 -6.28 6.91 8.37
N THR A 134 -5.08 6.97 7.82
CA THR A 134 -4.81 6.43 6.48
C THR A 134 -5.07 4.92 6.47
N GLY A 135 -5.68 4.41 5.41
CA GLY A 135 -5.83 2.96 5.22
C GLY A 135 -4.49 2.29 4.99
N ILE A 136 -3.89 2.56 3.83
CA ILE A 136 -2.54 2.08 3.50
C ILE A 136 -1.61 3.28 3.40
N HIS A 137 -0.58 3.30 4.24
CA HIS A 137 0.45 4.33 4.23
C HIS A 137 1.79 3.74 3.78
N PHE A 138 2.23 4.11 2.57
CA PHE A 138 3.53 3.74 2.02
C PHE A 138 4.56 4.85 2.31
N TRP A 139 5.39 4.62 3.34
CA TRP A 139 6.51 5.51 3.67
C TRP A 139 7.77 5.16 2.90
N THR A 140 8.13 3.88 2.87
CA THR A 140 9.29 3.36 2.14
C THR A 140 9.06 1.94 1.67
N GLY A 141 9.64 1.59 0.52
CA GLY A 141 9.60 0.25 -0.06
C GLY A 141 10.11 0.25 -1.50
N GLY A 142 10.27 -0.93 -2.10
CA GLY A 142 10.52 -1.06 -3.54
C GLY A 142 9.22 -1.11 -4.35
N ALA A 143 8.25 -1.90 -3.88
CA ALA A 143 6.95 -2.02 -4.52
C ALA A 143 5.81 -2.30 -3.54
N LEU A 144 4.64 -1.72 -3.81
CA LEU A 144 3.37 -2.04 -3.18
C LEU A 144 2.36 -2.47 -4.24
N LEU A 145 1.82 -3.68 -4.11
CA LEU A 145 0.73 -4.20 -4.92
C LEU A 145 -0.52 -4.32 -4.04
N VAL A 146 -1.61 -3.66 -4.44
CA VAL A 146 -2.90 -3.68 -3.76
C VAL A 146 -3.92 -4.29 -4.73
N GLU A 147 -4.40 -5.49 -4.40
CA GLU A 147 -5.17 -6.32 -5.31
C GLU A 147 -6.48 -6.75 -4.65
N ASN A 148 -7.61 -6.54 -5.34
CA ASN A 148 -8.91 -6.99 -4.85
C ASN A 148 -9.23 -6.52 -3.42
N CYS A 149 -8.87 -5.29 -3.09
CA CYS A 149 -9.08 -4.71 -1.76
C CYS A 149 -10.27 -3.75 -1.74
N VAL A 150 -10.75 -3.45 -0.54
CA VAL A 150 -11.75 -2.39 -0.30
C VAL A 150 -11.21 -1.43 0.75
N LEU A 151 -11.19 -0.13 0.44
CA LEU A 151 -10.72 0.92 1.34
C LEU A 151 -11.84 1.94 1.56
N SER A 152 -12.28 2.09 2.81
CA SER A 152 -13.45 2.91 3.13
C SER A 152 -13.45 3.60 4.48
N ASP A 153 -14.10 4.77 4.56
CA ASP A 153 -14.27 5.56 5.78
C ASP A 153 -12.96 6.11 6.40
N LEU A 154 -11.94 6.36 5.57
CA LEU A 154 -10.57 6.75 5.98
C LEU A 154 -10.27 8.24 5.71
N THR A 155 -9.20 8.78 6.32
CA THR A 155 -8.66 10.10 5.92
C THR A 155 -8.09 10.03 4.50
N ASN A 156 -7.20 9.06 4.24
CA ASN A 156 -6.78 8.71 2.90
C ASN A 156 -7.01 7.21 2.72
N GLY A 157 -7.59 6.79 1.59
CA GLY A 157 -7.59 5.37 1.23
C GLY A 157 -6.15 4.86 1.14
N ILE A 158 -5.38 5.44 0.22
CA ILE A 158 -3.95 5.15 0.05
C ILE A 158 -3.15 6.45 0.11
N ARG A 159 -2.13 6.50 0.97
CA ARG A 159 -1.13 7.58 1.04
C ARG A 159 0.24 7.03 0.64
N VAL A 160 0.92 7.71 -0.27
CA VAL A 160 2.27 7.35 -0.74
C VAL A 160 3.18 8.56 -0.58
N ASP A 161 4.09 8.48 0.39
CA ASP A 161 5.04 9.54 0.73
C ASP A 161 6.49 9.20 0.32
N GLY A 162 6.78 7.92 0.07
CA GLY A 162 8.07 7.43 -0.42
C GLY A 162 8.10 7.15 -1.92
N PRO A 163 9.29 7.21 -2.56
CA PRO A 163 9.46 6.72 -3.93
C PRO A 163 9.27 5.20 -3.97
N GLY A 164 8.83 4.69 -5.12
CA GLY A 164 8.58 3.26 -5.30
C GLY A 164 7.60 2.96 -6.41
N LYS A 165 7.39 1.68 -6.67
CA LYS A 165 6.37 1.20 -7.62
C LYS A 165 5.07 0.91 -6.88
N ILE A 166 3.98 1.55 -7.30
CA ILE A 166 2.65 1.34 -6.71
C ILE A 166 1.76 0.74 -7.79
N ILE A 167 1.14 -0.41 -7.51
CA ILE A 167 0.18 -1.04 -8.42
C ILE A 167 -1.10 -1.26 -7.63
N VAL A 168 -2.21 -0.73 -8.13
CA VAL A 168 -3.53 -0.91 -7.54
C VAL A 168 -4.44 -1.49 -8.60
N THR A 169 -5.03 -2.65 -8.32
CA THR A 169 -5.77 -3.42 -9.30
C THR A 169 -7.03 -4.03 -8.69
N ASP A 170 -8.13 -3.99 -9.43
CA ASP A 170 -9.42 -4.58 -9.03
C ASP A 170 -9.89 -4.12 -7.63
N THR A 171 -9.60 -2.87 -7.26
CA THR A 171 -9.76 -2.34 -5.89
C THR A 171 -10.84 -1.25 -5.85
N LEU A 172 -11.64 -1.26 -4.79
CA LEU A 172 -12.66 -0.25 -4.49
C LEU A 172 -12.15 0.72 -3.42
N ILE A 173 -12.08 2.01 -3.73
CA ILE A 173 -11.68 3.07 -2.80
C ILE A 173 -12.82 4.07 -2.69
N ARG A 174 -13.50 4.09 -1.53
CA ARG A 174 -14.73 4.88 -1.39
C ARG A 174 -14.94 5.51 -0.03
N ASP A 175 -15.77 6.53 0.04
CA ASP A 175 -16.23 7.10 1.32
C ASP A 175 -15.07 7.60 2.22
N ASN A 176 -13.94 7.99 1.62
CA ASN A 176 -12.78 8.53 2.33
C ASN A 176 -12.77 10.07 2.24
N GLN A 177 -11.92 10.75 3.00
CA GLN A 177 -11.69 12.18 2.72
C GLN A 177 -10.97 12.33 1.38
N MET A 178 -9.82 11.67 1.23
CA MET A 178 -9.07 11.53 -0.02
C MET A 178 -9.08 10.07 -0.47
N GLY A 179 -9.26 9.80 -1.76
CA GLY A 179 -9.15 8.42 -2.27
C GLY A 179 -7.69 7.95 -2.24
N VAL A 180 -6.86 8.53 -3.11
CA VAL A 180 -5.44 8.24 -3.21
C VAL A 180 -4.64 9.54 -3.25
N ALA A 181 -3.61 9.64 -2.43
CA ALA A 181 -2.73 10.80 -2.34
C ALA A 181 -1.27 10.37 -2.51
N MET A 182 -0.62 10.83 -3.57
CA MET A 182 0.77 10.48 -3.89
C MET A 182 1.62 11.73 -4.06
N GLN A 183 2.64 11.85 -3.25
CA GLN A 183 3.66 12.90 -3.37
C GLN A 183 4.93 12.43 -2.69
N THR A 184 6.09 12.71 -3.26
CA THR A 184 7.34 12.53 -2.52
C THR A 184 8.26 13.72 -2.73
N SER A 185 9.13 13.98 -1.76
CA SER A 185 10.20 14.98 -1.86
C SER A 185 11.51 14.41 -2.40
N SER A 186 11.58 13.09 -2.60
CA SER A 186 12.80 12.39 -3.05
C SER A 186 12.47 11.24 -4.00
N GLY A 187 13.30 11.04 -5.03
CA GLY A 187 13.08 9.98 -6.02
C GLY A 187 11.80 10.20 -6.83
N GLN A 188 11.20 9.12 -7.34
CA GLN A 188 9.93 9.15 -8.07
C GLN A 188 9.00 8.02 -7.62
N ILE A 189 7.70 8.31 -7.60
CA ILE A 189 6.62 7.35 -7.49
C ILE A 189 6.18 6.94 -8.90
N HIS A 190 6.20 5.64 -9.18
CA HIS A 190 5.64 5.07 -10.42
C HIS A 190 4.36 4.30 -10.08
N ALA A 191 3.22 4.90 -10.35
CA ALA A 191 1.92 4.33 -9.99
C ALA A 191 1.17 3.77 -11.20
N THR A 192 0.46 2.66 -11.01
CA THR A 192 -0.46 2.09 -12.00
C THR A 192 -1.76 1.74 -11.30
N PHE A 193 -2.87 2.25 -11.85
CA PHE A 193 -4.23 1.96 -11.42
C PHE A 193 -4.95 1.30 -12.58
N ASP A 194 -5.44 0.09 -12.38
CA ASP A 194 -6.16 -0.65 -13.42
C ASP A 194 -7.40 -1.34 -12.87
N ARG A 195 -8.54 -1.18 -13.55
CA ARG A 195 -9.84 -1.70 -13.07
C ARG A 195 -10.19 -1.28 -11.64
N VAL A 196 -9.85 -0.05 -11.26
CA VAL A 196 -10.21 0.51 -9.94
C VAL A 196 -11.53 1.26 -10.01
N HIS A 197 -12.26 1.27 -8.90
CA HIS A 197 -13.44 2.09 -8.70
C HIS A 197 -13.19 3.04 -7.54
N ILE A 198 -13.12 4.34 -7.82
CA ILE A 198 -12.82 5.38 -6.84
C ILE A 198 -14.00 6.33 -6.73
N LYS A 199 -14.70 6.30 -5.60
CA LYS A 199 -15.99 6.98 -5.48
C LYS A 199 -16.34 7.60 -4.14
N ASN A 200 -17.18 8.64 -4.16
CA ASN A 200 -17.73 9.25 -2.95
C ASN A 200 -16.66 9.69 -1.94
N ASN A 201 -15.50 10.15 -2.41
CA ASN A 201 -14.50 10.75 -1.54
C ASN A 201 -14.77 12.24 -1.36
N GLN A 202 -14.51 12.80 -0.17
CA GLN A 202 -14.85 14.19 0.18
C GLN A 202 -14.00 15.24 -0.55
N PHE A 203 -12.86 14.83 -1.10
CA PHE A 203 -11.93 15.68 -1.83
C PHE A 203 -11.59 15.02 -3.17
N THR A 204 -10.31 14.78 -3.44
CA THR A 204 -9.82 14.21 -4.70
C THR A 204 -9.89 12.68 -4.67
N GLY A 205 -10.32 12.08 -5.79
CA GLY A 205 -10.26 10.64 -6.03
C GLY A 205 -8.82 10.13 -6.17
N ILE A 206 -8.07 10.63 -7.17
CA ILE A 206 -6.64 10.33 -7.37
C ILE A 206 -5.83 11.63 -7.45
N GLY A 207 -4.96 11.85 -6.47
CA GLY A 207 -3.96 12.92 -6.47
C GLY A 207 -2.61 12.44 -6.98
N VAL A 208 -2.20 12.94 -8.14
CA VAL A 208 -0.88 12.75 -8.77
C VAL A 208 -0.08 14.05 -8.57
N TRP A 209 0.67 14.14 -7.48
CA TRP A 209 1.38 15.36 -7.14
C TRP A 209 2.89 15.24 -7.39
N ASN A 210 3.69 16.14 -6.80
CA ASN A 210 5.12 16.23 -7.05
C ASN A 210 5.84 14.87 -6.96
N ASN A 211 6.71 14.64 -7.93
CA ASN A 211 7.51 13.45 -8.15
C ASN A 211 6.70 12.17 -8.37
N THR A 212 5.56 12.28 -9.05
CA THR A 212 4.67 11.13 -9.35
C THR A 212 4.44 10.97 -10.85
N GLN A 213 4.65 9.76 -11.35
CA GLN A 213 4.24 9.33 -12.68
C GLN A 213 3.18 8.24 -12.54
N ALA A 214 1.97 8.50 -12.99
CA ALA A 214 0.83 7.59 -12.86
C ALA A 214 0.30 7.16 -14.24
N VAL A 215 -0.07 5.88 -14.33
CA VAL A 215 -0.92 5.34 -15.41
C VAL A 215 -2.25 4.92 -14.79
N ILE A 216 -3.35 5.38 -15.36
CA ILE A 216 -4.71 5.12 -14.86
C ILE A 216 -5.51 4.57 -16.04
N SER A 217 -5.82 3.27 -15.99
CA SER A 217 -6.46 2.54 -17.08
C SER A 217 -7.74 1.84 -16.66
N ASN A 218 -8.71 1.75 -17.58
CA ASN A 218 -9.91 0.90 -17.44
C ASN A 218 -10.67 1.10 -16.12
N SER A 219 -10.69 2.33 -15.62
CA SER A 219 -11.14 2.64 -14.25
C SER A 219 -12.34 3.57 -14.24
N LEU A 220 -13.12 3.50 -13.17
CA LEU A 220 -14.26 4.36 -12.91
C LEU A 220 -13.95 5.30 -11.75
N ILE A 221 -13.92 6.60 -12.02
CA ILE A 221 -13.65 7.65 -11.04
C ILE A 221 -14.89 8.54 -10.97
N THR A 222 -15.69 8.39 -9.91
CA THR A 222 -17.05 8.94 -9.88
C THR A 222 -17.45 9.52 -8.54
N ASP A 223 -18.32 10.54 -8.55
CA ASP A 223 -18.96 11.06 -7.34
C ASP A 223 -17.95 11.55 -6.27
N ASN A 224 -16.74 11.96 -6.65
CA ASN A 224 -15.80 12.60 -5.73
C ASN A 224 -16.16 14.08 -5.62
N PHE A 225 -16.29 14.56 -4.38
CA PHE A 225 -16.86 15.88 -4.12
C PHE A 225 -16.00 17.03 -4.69
N GLN A 226 -14.69 16.84 -4.80
CA GLN A 226 -13.83 17.77 -5.54
C GLN A 226 -13.39 17.17 -6.89
N ASN A 227 -12.18 16.65 -6.96
CA ASN A 227 -11.59 16.26 -8.24
C ASN A 227 -11.75 14.75 -8.43
N GLY A 228 -12.05 14.31 -9.65
CA GLY A 228 -11.86 12.90 -10.02
C GLY A 228 -10.37 12.59 -9.99
N ILE A 229 -9.62 13.27 -10.85
CA ILE A 229 -8.17 13.16 -10.95
C ILE A 229 -7.55 14.55 -10.85
N GLU A 230 -6.58 14.71 -9.97
CA GLU A 230 -5.80 15.93 -9.82
C GLU A 230 -4.34 15.65 -10.18
N VAL A 231 -3.77 16.47 -11.06
CA VAL A 231 -2.34 16.44 -11.38
C VAL A 231 -1.75 17.79 -11.01
N SER A 232 -0.76 17.81 -10.12
CA SER A 232 -0.19 19.06 -9.60
C SER A 232 1.32 18.97 -9.42
N ALA A 233 2.04 19.92 -9.99
CA ALA A 233 3.48 20.03 -9.79
C ALA A 233 3.94 21.48 -9.70
N GLY A 234 4.96 21.72 -8.87
CA GLY A 234 5.64 23.01 -8.82
C GLY A 234 6.53 23.28 -10.04
N SER A 235 6.99 22.23 -10.73
CA SER A 235 7.90 22.30 -11.87
C SER A 235 7.50 21.34 -12.99
N PRO A 236 7.79 21.67 -14.28
CA PRO A 236 7.49 20.81 -15.41
C PRO A 236 8.02 19.38 -15.26
N GLY A 237 7.17 18.38 -15.52
CA GLY A 237 7.56 16.97 -15.55
C GLY A 237 7.59 16.26 -14.19
N ASN A 238 7.36 16.98 -13.09
CA ASN A 238 7.35 16.37 -11.76
C ASN A 238 6.03 15.65 -11.43
N ALA A 239 4.93 15.95 -12.12
CA ALA A 239 3.68 15.20 -11.99
C ALA A 239 3.12 14.88 -13.37
N VAL A 240 3.02 13.59 -13.68
CA VAL A 240 2.57 13.11 -14.98
C VAL A 240 1.50 12.04 -14.79
N ALA A 241 0.34 12.22 -15.41
CA ALA A 241 -0.72 11.21 -15.45
C ALA A 241 -1.02 10.81 -16.90
N ASN A 242 -0.96 9.51 -17.21
CA ASN A 242 -1.46 8.96 -18.46
C ASN A 242 -2.79 8.25 -18.16
N ILE A 243 -3.86 8.70 -18.79
CA ILE A 243 -5.24 8.31 -18.50
C ILE A 243 -5.81 7.66 -19.76
N GLU A 244 -6.22 6.40 -19.65
CA GLU A 244 -6.66 5.60 -20.80
C GLU A 244 -7.88 4.74 -20.50
N GLY A 245 -8.90 4.77 -21.37
CA GLY A 245 -10.05 3.87 -21.22
C GLY A 245 -10.85 4.10 -19.94
N CYS A 246 -10.77 5.29 -19.35
CA CYS A 246 -11.42 5.60 -18.07
C CYS A 246 -12.78 6.27 -18.27
N ILE A 247 -13.64 6.13 -17.27
CA ILE A 247 -14.88 6.90 -17.13
C ILE A 247 -14.73 7.79 -15.90
N ILE A 248 -14.78 9.10 -16.12
CA ILE A 248 -14.58 10.13 -15.10
C ILE A 248 -15.82 11.00 -15.05
N LYS A 249 -16.69 10.78 -14.05
CA LYS A 249 -18.03 11.38 -14.03
C LYS A 249 -18.54 11.81 -12.67
N ASN A 250 -19.52 12.70 -12.64
CA ASN A 250 -20.16 13.17 -11.40
C ASN A 250 -19.19 13.76 -10.35
N ASN A 251 -18.01 14.23 -10.76
CA ASN A 251 -17.09 14.93 -9.87
C ASN A 251 -17.30 16.45 -10.01
N ASN A 252 -16.81 17.24 -9.05
CA ASN A 252 -16.79 18.68 -9.25
C ASN A 252 -15.84 19.07 -10.39
N ASN A 253 -14.62 18.55 -10.39
CA ASN A 253 -13.75 18.61 -11.57
C ASN A 253 -13.42 17.19 -12.06
N GLY A 254 -13.51 16.91 -13.35
CA GLY A 254 -13.14 15.61 -13.92
C GLY A 254 -11.64 15.36 -13.81
N ILE A 255 -10.85 16.04 -14.63
CA ILE A 255 -9.38 16.05 -14.56
C ILE A 255 -8.92 17.49 -14.38
N VAL A 256 -8.30 17.81 -13.26
CA VAL A 256 -7.70 19.13 -13.02
C VAL A 256 -6.18 19.07 -13.09
N SER A 257 -5.56 20.08 -13.69
CA SER A 257 -4.10 20.18 -13.83
C SER A 257 -3.59 21.54 -13.33
N TYR A 258 -2.57 21.53 -12.47
CA TYR A 258 -1.96 22.72 -11.87
C TYR A 258 -0.46 22.84 -12.18
N GLY A 259 0.03 24.07 -12.33
CA GLY A 259 1.48 24.36 -12.38
C GLY A 259 2.22 23.62 -13.49
N GLY A 260 3.36 22.98 -13.20
CA GLY A 260 4.15 22.22 -14.18
C GLY A 260 3.65 20.80 -14.47
N SER A 261 2.40 20.47 -14.13
CA SER A 261 1.87 19.12 -14.30
C SER A 261 1.47 18.82 -15.74
N LEU A 262 1.40 17.52 -16.07
CA LEU A 262 1.00 17.02 -17.38
C LEU A 262 0.07 15.81 -17.27
N ALA A 263 -1.18 15.97 -17.69
CA ALA A 263 -2.10 14.88 -17.97
C ALA A 263 -2.12 14.58 -19.48
N ARG A 264 -2.05 13.30 -19.85
CA ARG A 264 -2.31 12.82 -21.23
C ARG A 264 -3.49 11.89 -21.22
N VAL A 265 -4.47 12.16 -22.08
CA VAL A 265 -5.76 11.46 -22.05
C VAL A 265 -6.02 10.80 -23.39
N SER A 266 -6.40 9.52 -23.36
CA SER A 266 -6.83 8.76 -24.53
C SER A 266 -8.02 7.86 -24.21
N HIS A 267 -8.86 7.59 -25.21
CA HIS A 267 -9.99 6.65 -25.12
C HIS A 267 -10.91 6.80 -23.89
N SER A 268 -10.96 7.99 -23.29
CA SER A 268 -11.65 8.21 -22.00
C SER A 268 -12.93 9.01 -22.18
N THR A 269 -13.88 8.79 -21.27
CA THR A 269 -15.13 9.55 -21.19
C THR A 269 -15.13 10.43 -19.96
N ILE A 270 -15.17 11.74 -20.15
CA ILE A 270 -15.19 12.77 -19.10
C ILE A 270 -16.52 13.50 -19.23
N THR A 271 -17.46 13.21 -18.34
CA THR A 271 -18.87 13.60 -18.50
C THR A 271 -19.56 13.82 -17.16
N ASP A 272 -20.67 14.54 -17.12
CA ASP A 272 -21.45 14.79 -15.91
C ASP A 272 -20.66 15.44 -14.75
N ASN A 273 -19.51 16.08 -15.01
CA ASN A 273 -18.77 16.83 -13.98
C ASN A 273 -19.23 18.30 -13.97
N MET A 274 -18.97 19.06 -12.90
CA MET A 274 -19.17 20.52 -12.95
C MET A 274 -18.18 21.15 -13.94
N GLN A 275 -16.90 20.82 -13.86
CA GLN A 275 -15.93 21.14 -14.91
C GLN A 275 -15.28 19.85 -15.42
N GLY A 276 -15.22 19.65 -16.74
CA GLY A 276 -14.60 18.48 -17.33
C GLY A 276 -13.09 18.49 -17.13
N ILE A 277 -12.40 19.45 -17.75
CA ILE A 277 -10.93 19.54 -17.72
C ILE A 277 -10.37 20.95 -17.42
N PRO A 278 -10.58 21.51 -16.21
CA PRO A 278 -9.99 22.78 -15.85
C PRO A 278 -8.45 22.69 -15.74
N SER A 279 -7.74 23.69 -16.26
CA SER A 279 -6.28 23.79 -16.14
C SER A 279 -5.84 25.16 -15.61
N PHE A 280 -4.93 25.14 -14.63
CA PHE A 280 -4.39 26.30 -13.92
C PHE A 280 -2.86 26.30 -14.04
N GLY A 281 -2.36 26.57 -15.25
CA GLY A 281 -0.94 26.54 -15.60
C GLY A 281 -0.43 25.17 -16.04
N GLY A 282 -1.13 24.09 -15.68
CA GLY A 282 -0.82 22.72 -16.10
C GLY A 282 -1.25 22.41 -17.53
N GLN A 283 -0.97 21.19 -17.97
CA GLN A 283 -1.33 20.72 -19.31
C GLN A 283 -2.23 19.49 -19.23
N VAL A 284 -3.29 19.49 -20.04
CA VAL A 284 -4.15 18.33 -20.30
C VAL A 284 -4.15 18.09 -21.80
N LEU A 285 -3.38 17.12 -22.25
CA LEU A 285 -3.21 16.79 -23.66
C LEU A 285 -4.13 15.64 -24.08
N SER A 286 -4.65 15.69 -25.30
CA SER A 286 -5.51 14.66 -25.88
C SER A 286 -4.82 13.94 -27.03
N PHE A 287 -5.04 12.64 -27.14
CA PHE A 287 -4.73 11.85 -28.34
C PHE A 287 -5.82 11.93 -29.42
N GLY A 288 -6.87 12.75 -29.21
CA GLY A 288 -7.93 13.01 -30.20
C GLY A 288 -9.07 12.01 -30.23
N ASN A 289 -9.08 11.05 -29.30
CA ASN A 289 -10.02 9.93 -29.23
C ASN A 289 -10.81 9.90 -27.91
N ASN A 290 -10.98 11.05 -27.27
CA ASN A 290 -11.69 11.21 -25.99
C ASN A 290 -13.13 11.71 -26.19
N ARG A 291 -14.01 11.39 -25.26
CA ARG A 291 -15.36 11.97 -25.14
C ARG A 291 -15.36 12.95 -23.98
N LEU A 292 -15.25 14.24 -24.27
CA LEU A 292 -15.40 15.33 -23.31
C LEU A 292 -16.71 16.04 -23.63
N VAL A 293 -17.77 15.69 -22.91
CA VAL A 293 -19.12 16.16 -23.20
C VAL A 293 -20.02 16.00 -21.98
N GLY A 294 -21.05 16.84 -21.86
CA GLY A 294 -22.09 16.69 -20.83
C GLY A 294 -21.62 17.11 -19.44
N ASN A 295 -20.50 17.82 -19.33
CA ASN A 295 -20.13 18.53 -18.11
C ASN A 295 -20.87 19.88 -18.07
N VAL A 296 -21.04 20.50 -16.90
CA VAL A 296 -21.59 21.87 -16.84
C VAL A 296 -20.69 22.83 -17.61
N THR A 297 -19.37 22.64 -17.51
CA THR A 297 -18.37 23.24 -18.41
C THR A 297 -17.39 22.17 -18.86
N ASP A 298 -17.39 21.81 -20.14
CA ASP A 298 -16.47 20.78 -20.67
C ASP A 298 -15.00 21.19 -20.52
N GLY A 299 -14.68 22.45 -20.84
CA GLY A 299 -13.30 22.92 -20.95
C GLY A 299 -12.67 22.52 -22.29
N PHE A 300 -11.34 22.65 -22.40
CA PHE A 300 -10.62 22.33 -23.63
C PHE A 300 -9.27 21.70 -23.31
N PHE A 301 -8.87 20.72 -24.11
CA PHE A 301 -7.52 20.17 -24.03
C PHE A 301 -6.52 21.27 -24.38
N THR A 302 -5.44 21.34 -23.60
CA THR A 302 -4.40 22.37 -23.78
C THR A 302 -3.51 22.09 -25.00
N GLY A 303 -3.63 20.90 -25.60
CA GLY A 303 -2.91 20.51 -26.80
C GLY A 303 -3.24 19.09 -27.24
N MET A 304 -2.69 18.72 -28.40
CA MET A 304 -2.85 17.40 -29.00
C MET A 304 -1.53 16.64 -28.99
N VAL A 305 -1.58 15.33 -28.72
CA VAL A 305 -0.44 14.42 -28.91
C VAL A 305 -0.63 13.70 -30.26
N PRO A 306 0.31 13.84 -31.21
CA PRO A 306 0.23 13.13 -32.48
C PRO A 306 0.28 11.60 -32.27
N LEU A 307 -0.55 10.89 -33.02
CA LEU A 307 -0.43 9.43 -33.15
C LEU A 307 0.77 9.14 -34.06
N GLN A 308 1.63 8.20 -33.65
CA GLN A 308 2.81 7.74 -34.40
C GLN A 308 2.52 6.43 -35.12
#